data_AF-A0A3M1ZCU8-F1
#
_entry.id   AF-A0A3M1ZCU8-F1
#
_cell.length_a   1.000
_cell.length_b   1.000
_cell.length_c   1.000
_cell.angle_alpha   90.00
_cell.angle_beta   90.00
_cell.angle_gamma   90.00
#
_symmetry.space_group_name_H-M   'P 1'
#
loop_
_entity.id
_entity.type
_entity.pdbx_description
1 polymer ?
#
loop_
_entity_poly.entity_id
_entity_poly.type
_entity_poly.pdbx_seq_one_letter_code
_entity_poly.pdbx_strand_id
1 'polypeptide(L)'
;MFEFEIVAQQGRARAGILHTPHGPLPTPVFAPVGTQGTVKAVPPRDLVEVGATLVLANTYHLHLRPGEDLVQELGGLHEFMRWNGPILTDSGGFQVFSLAEINKIDDEGVTFRSHLDGSMRRLTPESSMHIQQKLGADIIMAFDQCPPPTDRETVIKAVERTTKWARRCREAHPDDNKQALFGIMQGGIFEDLRAQSAEALLPLDCPGYAVGGLAVGETKQEMYATLDFSVPMLPENKPRYLMGVGDPD
;
A
#
# COMPACT_ATOMS: atom_id res chain seq x y z
N MET A 1 -7.66 8.50 15.95
CA MET A 1 -8.69 8.55 14.87
C MET A 1 -8.76 7.24 14.12
N PHE A 2 -7.60 6.63 13.82
CA PHE A 2 -7.52 5.28 13.28
C PHE A 2 -7.39 4.26 14.40
N GLU A 3 -8.49 3.54 14.65
CA GLU A 3 -8.59 2.48 15.66
C GLU A 3 -9.12 1.23 14.97
N PHE A 4 -8.52 0.08 15.25
CA PHE A 4 -8.94 -1.20 14.71
C PHE A 4 -9.54 -2.06 15.82
N GLU A 5 -10.83 -2.30 15.73
CA GLU A 5 -11.58 -3.17 16.63
C GLU A 5 -11.76 -4.55 16.00
N ILE A 6 -11.44 -5.62 16.74
CA ILE A 6 -11.80 -6.99 16.34
C ILE A 6 -13.15 -7.33 16.96
N VAL A 7 -14.14 -7.54 16.11
CA VAL A 7 -15.53 -7.84 16.50
C VAL A 7 -15.73 -9.34 16.73
N ALA A 8 -15.11 -10.17 15.90
CA ALA A 8 -15.17 -11.62 16.03
C ALA A 8 -13.92 -12.28 15.44
N GLN A 9 -13.58 -13.46 15.95
CA GLN A 9 -12.44 -14.24 15.48
C GLN A 9 -12.78 -15.73 15.44
N GLN A 10 -12.39 -16.39 14.35
CA GLN A 10 -12.45 -17.84 14.20
C GLN A 10 -11.10 -18.35 13.71
N GLY A 11 -10.34 -18.99 14.59
CA GLY A 11 -8.95 -19.35 14.30
C GLY A 11 -8.11 -18.10 13.97
N ARG A 12 -7.54 -18.06 12.76
CA ARG A 12 -6.75 -16.92 12.26
C ARG A 12 -7.58 -15.87 11.51
N ALA A 13 -8.83 -16.19 11.16
CA ALA A 13 -9.73 -15.26 10.48
C ALA A 13 -10.31 -14.26 11.49
N ARG A 14 -10.33 -12.98 11.12
CA ARG A 14 -10.80 -11.87 11.96
C ARG A 14 -11.83 -11.06 11.20
N ALA A 15 -12.96 -10.79 11.85
CA ALA A 15 -13.88 -9.75 11.44
C ALA A 15 -13.68 -8.55 12.37
N GLY A 16 -13.53 -7.36 11.81
CA GLY A 16 -13.20 -6.16 12.56
C GLY A 16 -13.62 -4.89 11.85
N ILE A 17 -13.44 -3.74 12.50
CA ILE A 17 -13.76 -2.42 11.96
C ILE A 17 -12.52 -1.53 12.15
N LEU A 18 -12.02 -0.97 11.05
CA LEU A 18 -11.06 0.13 11.10
C LEU A 18 -11.82 1.45 11.01
N HIS A 19 -11.72 2.29 12.03
CA HIS A 19 -12.33 3.62 11.99
C HIS A 19 -11.45 4.60 11.19
N THR A 20 -12.04 5.33 10.25
CA THR A 20 -11.34 6.38 9.49
C THR A 20 -12.15 7.70 9.51
N PRO A 21 -11.53 8.84 9.16
CA PRO A 21 -12.25 10.12 9.04
C PRO A 21 -13.44 10.08 8.08
N HIS A 22 -13.37 9.28 7.02
CA HIS A 22 -14.40 9.16 5.97
C HIS A 22 -15.33 7.95 6.17
N GLY A 23 -15.34 7.36 7.36
CA GLY A 23 -16.31 6.34 7.75
C GLY A 23 -15.69 5.07 8.32
N PRO A 24 -16.52 4.17 8.85
CA PRO A 24 -16.05 2.86 9.30
C PRO A 24 -15.69 1.99 8.09
N LEU A 25 -14.63 1.21 8.24
CA LEU A 25 -14.19 0.20 7.28
C LEU A 25 -14.33 -1.21 7.89
N PRO A 26 -15.46 -1.91 7.65
CA PRO A 26 -15.61 -3.31 8.04
C PRO A 26 -14.58 -4.18 7.31
N THR A 27 -14.04 -5.18 8.00
CA THR A 27 -13.05 -6.14 7.49
C THR A 27 -13.50 -7.58 7.78
N PRO A 28 -13.17 -8.57 6.94
CA PRO A 28 -12.36 -8.47 5.71
C PRO A 28 -13.03 -7.63 4.60
N VAL A 29 -12.22 -6.95 3.79
CA VAL A 29 -12.70 -6.05 2.74
C VAL A 29 -11.89 -6.22 1.47
N PHE A 30 -12.57 -6.10 0.34
CA PHE A 30 -11.97 -6.00 -0.98
C PHE A 30 -12.05 -4.54 -1.46
N ALA A 31 -10.95 -4.01 -1.99
CA ALA A 31 -10.88 -2.63 -2.48
C ALA A 31 -10.89 -2.59 -4.02
N PRO A 32 -11.97 -2.11 -4.67
CA PRO A 32 -11.93 -1.77 -6.08
C PRO A 32 -10.79 -0.80 -6.39
N VAL A 33 -10.08 -1.03 -7.49
CA VAL A 33 -8.88 -0.27 -7.85
C VAL A 33 -9.22 0.88 -8.79
N GLY A 34 -9.00 2.11 -8.31
CA GLY A 34 -9.00 3.34 -9.07
C GLY A 34 -7.60 3.72 -9.55
N THR A 35 -7.41 3.81 -10.87
CA THR A 35 -6.08 4.11 -11.44
C THR A 35 -5.82 5.60 -11.58
N GLN A 36 -6.79 6.37 -12.07
CA GLN A 36 -6.63 7.82 -12.34
C GLN A 36 -7.78 8.60 -11.69
N GLY A 37 -8.00 8.40 -10.39
CA GLY A 37 -9.12 9.03 -9.67
C GLY A 37 -10.49 8.48 -10.10
N THR A 38 -10.53 7.28 -10.66
CA THR A 38 -11.77 6.59 -11.02
C THR A 38 -11.53 5.07 -11.06
N VAL A 39 -12.52 4.31 -10.59
CA VAL A 39 -12.65 2.89 -10.92
C VAL A 39 -13.11 2.81 -12.38
N LYS A 40 -12.45 1.98 -13.19
CA LYS A 40 -12.69 1.99 -14.64
C LYS A 40 -14.11 1.55 -14.97
N ALA A 41 -14.82 2.35 -15.77
CA ALA A 41 -16.19 2.12 -16.23
C ALA A 41 -17.26 1.99 -15.13
N VAL A 42 -16.95 2.33 -13.87
CA VAL A 42 -17.88 2.26 -12.75
C VAL A 42 -17.96 3.62 -12.05
N PRO A 43 -19.10 4.33 -12.13
CA PRO A 43 -19.28 5.60 -11.41
C PRO A 43 -19.39 5.37 -9.88
N PRO A 44 -19.06 6.37 -9.05
CA PRO A 44 -19.10 6.22 -7.60
C PRO A 44 -20.43 5.75 -7.01
N ARG A 45 -21.57 6.12 -7.61
CA ARG A 45 -22.90 5.65 -7.15
C ARG A 45 -23.01 4.13 -7.21
N ASP A 46 -22.46 3.51 -8.25
CA ASP A 46 -22.58 2.08 -8.49
C ASP A 46 -21.65 1.33 -7.51
N LEU A 47 -20.50 1.91 -7.14
CA LEU A 47 -19.64 1.40 -6.05
C LEU A 47 -20.37 1.37 -4.71
N VAL A 48 -21.12 2.42 -4.40
CA VAL A 48 -21.96 2.47 -3.19
C VAL A 48 -23.07 1.42 -3.25
N GLU A 49 -23.74 1.28 -4.40
CA GLU A 49 -24.83 0.31 -4.60
C GLU A 49 -24.37 -1.14 -4.40
N VAL A 50 -23.16 -1.49 -4.88
CA VAL A 50 -22.59 -2.83 -4.66
C VAL A 50 -21.97 -3.02 -3.27
N GLY A 51 -22.03 -1.99 -2.42
CA GLY A 51 -21.56 -2.06 -1.03
C GLY A 51 -20.04 -1.98 -0.86
N ALA A 52 -19.32 -1.36 -1.81
CA ALA A 52 -17.90 -1.09 -1.61
C ALA A 52 -17.71 -0.12 -0.42
N THR A 53 -16.76 -0.41 0.46
CA THR A 53 -16.45 0.41 1.65
C THR A 53 -15.05 1.01 1.61
N LEU A 54 -14.24 0.65 0.62
CA LEU A 54 -12.89 1.14 0.41
C LEU A 54 -12.59 1.21 -1.08
N VAL A 55 -11.86 2.24 -1.51
CA VAL A 55 -11.28 2.29 -2.86
C VAL A 55 -9.76 2.41 -2.74
N LEU A 56 -9.04 1.64 -3.56
CA LEU A 56 -7.59 1.80 -3.71
C LEU A 56 -7.31 2.78 -4.85
N ALA A 57 -6.54 3.83 -4.60
CA ALA A 57 -6.09 4.78 -5.60
C ALA A 57 -4.59 4.63 -5.89
N ASN A 58 -4.22 4.67 -7.18
CA ASN A 58 -2.82 4.53 -7.59
C ASN A 58 -2.08 5.88 -7.57
N THR A 59 -1.14 6.03 -6.65
CA THR A 59 -0.34 7.25 -6.48
C THR A 59 0.51 7.54 -7.71
N TYR A 60 1.13 6.52 -8.31
CA TYR A 60 1.97 6.67 -9.50
C TYR A 60 1.24 7.39 -10.64
N HIS A 61 0.02 6.94 -10.96
CA HIS A 61 -0.73 7.49 -12.08
C HIS A 61 -1.25 8.89 -11.77
N LEU A 62 -1.77 9.12 -10.56
CA LEU A 62 -2.24 10.42 -10.11
C LEU A 62 -1.13 11.47 -10.08
N HIS A 63 0.08 11.08 -9.64
CA HIS A 63 1.26 11.95 -9.64
C HIS A 63 1.66 12.38 -11.05
N LEU A 64 1.63 11.46 -12.02
CA LEU A 64 1.96 11.80 -13.40
C LEU A 64 0.88 12.65 -14.07
N ARG A 65 -0.39 12.32 -13.83
CA ARG A 65 -1.54 13.06 -14.34
C ARG A 65 -2.80 12.69 -13.54
N PRO A 66 -3.52 13.66 -12.96
CA PRO A 66 -3.42 15.11 -13.21
C PRO A 66 -2.29 15.85 -12.46
N GLY A 67 -1.62 15.20 -11.51
CA GLY A 67 -0.71 15.82 -10.56
C GLY A 67 -1.40 16.08 -9.22
N GLU A 68 -0.71 15.78 -8.13
CA GLU A 68 -1.22 15.87 -6.76
C GLU A 68 -1.52 17.30 -6.32
N ASP A 69 -0.82 18.30 -6.84
CA ASP A 69 -1.08 19.71 -6.55
C ASP A 69 -2.47 20.12 -7.02
N LEU A 70 -2.82 19.76 -8.27
CA LEU A 70 -4.14 20.05 -8.82
C LEU A 70 -5.24 19.28 -8.07
N VAL A 71 -4.99 18.02 -7.69
CA VAL A 71 -5.95 17.24 -6.87
C VAL A 71 -6.17 17.93 -5.53
N GLN A 72 -5.11 18.39 -4.86
CA GLN A 72 -5.22 19.12 -3.60
C GLN A 72 -5.99 20.44 -3.75
N GLU A 73 -5.69 21.23 -4.79
CA GLU A 73 -6.40 22.49 -5.09
C GLU A 73 -7.90 22.28 -5.34
N LEU A 74 -8.28 21.13 -5.91
CA LEU A 74 -9.67 20.74 -6.16
C LEU A 74 -10.37 20.12 -4.93
N GLY A 75 -9.74 20.13 -3.76
CA GLY A 75 -10.34 19.67 -2.50
C GLY A 75 -9.89 18.28 -2.05
N GLY A 76 -8.85 17.71 -2.66
CA GLY A 76 -8.34 16.37 -2.35
C GLY A 76 -9.01 15.28 -3.18
N LEU A 77 -8.51 14.05 -3.02
CA LEU A 77 -8.87 12.94 -3.90
C LEU A 77 -10.35 12.53 -3.77
N HIS A 78 -10.91 12.55 -2.55
CA HIS A 78 -12.33 12.28 -2.29
C HIS A 78 -13.25 13.18 -3.11
N GLU A 79 -13.05 14.50 -3.05
CA GLU A 79 -13.83 15.48 -3.83
C GLU A 79 -13.58 15.34 -5.32
N PHE A 80 -12.32 15.14 -5.71
CA PHE A 80 -11.92 14.97 -7.11
C PHE A 80 -12.62 13.77 -7.78
N MET A 81 -12.71 12.64 -7.07
CA MET A 81 -13.32 11.41 -7.59
C MET A 81 -14.80 11.25 -7.21
N ARG A 82 -15.36 12.17 -6.42
CA ARG A 82 -16.72 12.10 -5.86
C ARG A 82 -16.97 10.81 -5.07
N TRP A 83 -16.01 10.43 -4.24
CA TRP A 83 -16.10 9.28 -3.33
C TRP A 83 -15.99 9.76 -1.89
N ASN A 84 -17.04 9.51 -1.11
CA ASN A 84 -17.14 9.97 0.28
C ASN A 84 -16.70 8.92 1.30
N GLY A 85 -16.32 7.72 0.86
CA GLY A 85 -15.88 6.64 1.74
C GLY A 85 -14.36 6.64 1.94
N PRO A 86 -13.84 5.69 2.73
CA PRO A 86 -12.41 5.49 2.90
C PRO A 86 -11.65 5.28 1.57
N ILE A 87 -10.45 5.86 1.47
CA ILE A 87 -9.50 5.65 0.37
C ILE A 87 -8.17 5.13 0.92
N LEU A 88 -7.60 4.14 0.23
CA LEU A 88 -6.21 3.71 0.39
C LEU A 88 -5.40 4.15 -0.82
N THR A 89 -4.27 4.82 -0.64
CA THR A 89 -3.31 5.06 -1.75
C THR A 89 -2.14 4.12 -1.64
N ASP A 90 -1.72 3.51 -2.75
CA ASP A 90 -0.45 2.80 -2.79
C ASP A 90 0.75 3.76 -2.77
N SER A 91 1.96 3.23 -2.58
CA SER A 91 3.17 4.06 -2.53
C SER A 91 3.68 4.49 -3.92
N GLY A 92 3.14 3.87 -4.98
CA GLY A 92 3.65 3.93 -6.35
C GLY A 92 4.87 3.04 -6.62
N GLY A 93 5.41 2.33 -5.63
CA GLY A 93 6.59 1.48 -5.79
C GLY A 93 6.39 0.41 -6.86
N PHE A 94 5.34 -0.41 -6.73
CA PHE A 94 5.07 -1.53 -7.64
C PHE A 94 4.97 -1.14 -9.13
N GLN A 95 4.36 0.00 -9.45
CA GLN A 95 4.23 0.48 -10.83
C GLN A 95 5.59 0.89 -11.40
N VAL A 96 6.44 1.48 -10.57
CA VAL A 96 7.81 1.77 -10.97
C VAL A 96 8.63 0.49 -11.10
N PHE A 97 8.34 -0.59 -10.38
CA PHE A 97 9.06 -1.86 -10.58
C PHE A 97 8.56 -2.67 -11.78
N SER A 98 7.26 -2.68 -12.05
CA SER A 98 6.67 -3.43 -13.16
C SER A 98 6.98 -2.84 -14.54
N LEU A 99 7.34 -1.55 -14.61
CA LEU A 99 7.79 -0.88 -15.84
C LEU A 99 9.31 -0.98 -16.09
N ALA A 100 9.92 -2.09 -15.63
CA ALA A 100 11.35 -2.30 -15.35
C ALA A 100 12.37 -1.93 -16.44
N GLU A 101 12.01 -1.88 -17.72
CA GLU A 101 13.01 -1.70 -18.79
C GLU A 101 13.70 -0.32 -18.78
N ILE A 102 13.20 0.67 -18.01
CA ILE A 102 13.68 2.07 -18.04
C ILE A 102 14.04 2.61 -16.64
N ASN A 103 14.12 1.77 -15.61
CA ASN A 103 14.15 2.25 -14.22
C ASN A 103 15.49 1.99 -13.53
N LYS A 104 15.96 2.98 -12.76
CA LYS A 104 17.18 2.90 -11.95
C LYS A 104 16.81 3.06 -10.48
N ILE A 105 17.08 2.01 -9.71
CA ILE A 105 16.89 1.95 -8.27
C ILE A 105 18.23 2.22 -7.60
N ASP A 106 18.24 3.11 -6.62
CA ASP A 106 19.36 3.36 -5.72
C ASP A 106 18.85 3.45 -4.28
N ASP A 107 19.72 3.70 -3.32
CA ASP A 107 19.34 3.77 -1.90
C ASP A 107 18.47 5.00 -1.57
N GLU A 108 18.41 5.99 -2.46
CA GLU A 108 17.66 7.23 -2.29
C GLU A 108 16.27 7.19 -2.92
N GLY A 109 15.96 6.17 -3.73
CA GLY A 109 14.66 6.07 -4.40
C GLY A 109 14.76 5.41 -5.77
N VAL A 110 13.78 5.73 -6.62
CA VAL A 110 13.69 5.18 -7.97
C VAL A 110 13.53 6.28 -8.99
N THR A 111 14.39 6.26 -10.00
CA THR A 111 14.32 7.14 -11.16
C THR A 111 13.74 6.35 -12.33
N PHE A 112 12.74 6.90 -13.00
CA PHE A 112 12.02 6.23 -14.08
C PHE A 112 11.67 7.21 -15.19
N ARG A 113 11.31 6.67 -16.35
CA ARG A 113 10.76 7.45 -17.45
C ARG A 113 9.24 7.39 -17.43
N SER A 114 8.59 8.56 -17.45
CA SER A 114 7.14 8.67 -17.58
C SER A 114 6.66 8.03 -18.88
N HIS A 115 5.66 7.15 -18.78
CA HIS A 115 5.03 6.51 -19.94
C HIS A 115 4.10 7.46 -20.71
N LEU A 116 3.82 8.67 -20.18
CA LEU A 116 2.94 9.65 -20.82
C LEU A 116 3.68 10.56 -21.80
N ASP A 117 4.88 11.00 -21.44
CA ASP A 117 5.62 12.05 -22.15
C ASP A 117 7.12 11.76 -22.30
N GLY A 118 7.62 10.65 -21.74
CA GLY A 118 9.04 10.32 -21.77
C GLY A 118 9.91 11.15 -20.83
N SER A 119 9.33 12.00 -19.97
CA SER A 119 10.09 12.78 -19.00
C SER A 119 10.74 11.89 -17.94
N MET A 120 11.95 12.25 -17.51
CA MET A 120 12.59 11.58 -16.37
C MET A 120 11.96 12.08 -15.07
N ARG A 121 11.53 11.14 -14.22
CA ARG A 121 10.88 11.39 -12.94
C ARG A 121 11.62 10.62 -11.85
N ARG A 122 11.48 11.07 -10.60
CA ARG A 122 12.08 10.40 -9.45
C ARG A 122 11.08 10.35 -8.31
N LEU A 123 10.93 9.17 -7.72
CA LEU A 123 10.19 8.95 -6.48
C LEU A 123 11.16 8.50 -5.39
N THR A 124 11.00 9.08 -4.22
CA THR A 124 11.75 8.82 -2.99
C THR A 124 10.74 8.53 -1.88
N PRO A 125 11.15 7.98 -0.73
CA PRO A 125 10.28 7.85 0.44
C PRO A 125 9.55 9.14 0.81
N GLU A 126 10.27 10.27 0.87
CA GLU A 126 9.72 11.57 1.26
C GLU A 126 8.73 12.12 0.22
N SER A 127 9.08 12.02 -1.07
CA SER A 127 8.18 12.51 -2.12
C SER A 127 6.93 11.64 -2.24
N SER A 128 7.03 10.31 -2.07
CA SER A 128 5.85 9.43 -2.02
C SER A 128 4.92 9.79 -0.85
N MET A 129 5.47 10.06 0.34
CA MET A 129 4.67 10.52 1.48
C MET A 129 4.00 11.87 1.19
N HIS A 130 4.74 12.83 0.64
CA HIS A 130 4.20 14.15 0.29
C HIS A 130 3.09 14.09 -0.74
N ILE A 131 3.23 13.25 -1.77
CA ILE A 131 2.20 13.04 -2.79
C ILE A 131 0.94 12.47 -2.15
N GLN A 132 1.06 11.39 -1.36
CA GLN A 132 -0.09 10.77 -0.69
C GLN A 132 -0.76 11.73 0.31
N GLN A 133 0.01 12.61 0.96
CA GLN A 133 -0.52 13.66 1.83
C GLN A 133 -1.33 14.71 1.08
N LYS A 134 -0.88 15.12 -0.11
CA LYS A 134 -1.63 16.03 -0.99
C LYS A 134 -2.89 15.40 -1.57
N LEU A 135 -2.83 14.12 -1.91
CA LEU A 135 -4.00 13.36 -2.35
C LEU A 135 -5.05 13.23 -1.23
N GLY A 136 -4.61 13.13 0.03
CA GLY A 136 -5.51 13.18 1.19
C GLY A 136 -6.30 11.89 1.44
N ALA A 137 -5.74 10.73 1.05
CA ALA A 137 -6.35 9.42 1.32
C ALA A 137 -6.35 9.06 2.82
N ASP A 138 -7.30 8.24 3.28
CA ASP A 138 -7.39 7.80 4.67
C ASP A 138 -6.22 6.89 5.08
N ILE A 139 -5.80 5.99 4.20
CA ILE A 139 -4.71 5.03 4.43
C ILE A 139 -3.64 5.28 3.38
N ILE A 140 -2.40 5.45 3.81
CA ILE A 140 -1.26 5.68 2.93
C ILE A 140 -0.22 4.57 3.13
N MET A 141 0.46 4.18 2.07
CA MET A 141 1.39 3.04 2.09
C MET A 141 2.83 3.54 2.09
N ALA A 142 3.66 3.00 2.97
CA ALA A 142 5.11 3.28 2.98
C ALA A 142 5.73 2.93 1.62
N PHE A 143 6.72 3.73 1.18
CA PHE A 143 7.47 3.45 -0.03
C PHE A 143 8.39 2.25 0.17
N ASP A 144 8.29 1.26 -0.71
CA ASP A 144 8.99 -0.02 -0.61
C ASP A 144 9.60 -0.42 -1.95
N GLN A 145 10.42 -1.48 -1.91
CA GLN A 145 10.87 -2.17 -3.11
C GLN A 145 10.21 -3.54 -3.21
N CYS A 146 9.53 -3.81 -4.32
CA CYS A 146 8.89 -5.10 -4.61
C CYS A 146 9.81 -5.97 -5.50
N PRO A 147 10.58 -6.93 -4.94
CA PRO A 147 11.42 -7.84 -5.72
C PRO A 147 10.62 -9.02 -6.29
N PRO A 148 11.15 -9.74 -7.28
CA PRO A 148 10.71 -11.10 -7.57
C PRO A 148 10.83 -11.98 -6.31
N PRO A 149 9.81 -12.79 -5.97
CA PRO A 149 9.68 -13.37 -4.63
C PRO A 149 10.57 -14.61 -4.42
N THR A 150 11.09 -15.19 -5.49
CA THR A 150 11.86 -16.45 -5.50
C THR A 150 13.38 -16.25 -5.61
N ASP A 151 13.85 -15.04 -5.92
CA ASP A 151 15.28 -14.71 -5.97
C ASP A 151 15.77 -14.15 -4.64
N ARG A 152 16.36 -15.03 -3.82
CA ARG A 152 16.81 -14.70 -2.47
C ARG A 152 17.80 -13.53 -2.43
N GLU A 153 18.75 -13.45 -3.34
CA GLU A 153 19.78 -12.39 -3.32
C GLU A 153 19.16 -11.01 -3.59
N THR A 154 18.22 -10.95 -4.53
CA THR A 154 17.46 -9.73 -4.83
C THR A 154 16.54 -9.37 -3.68
N VAL A 155 15.89 -10.37 -3.05
CA VAL A 155 15.01 -10.15 -1.89
C VAL A 155 15.78 -9.58 -0.69
N ILE A 156 16.98 -10.09 -0.38
CA ILE A 156 17.81 -9.54 0.73
C ILE A 156 18.03 -8.04 0.54
N LYS A 157 18.46 -7.62 -0.66
CA LYS A 157 18.70 -6.20 -0.98
C LYS A 157 17.42 -5.38 -0.89
N ALA A 158 16.29 -5.94 -1.30
CA ALA A 158 15.00 -5.26 -1.24
C ALA A 158 14.48 -5.11 0.20
N VAL A 159 14.68 -6.10 1.07
CA VAL A 159 14.34 -6.03 2.50
C VAL A 159 15.17 -4.96 3.21
N GLU A 160 16.48 -4.94 2.97
CA GLU A 160 17.38 -3.91 3.54
C GLU A 160 16.97 -2.50 3.11
N ARG A 161 16.68 -2.31 1.81
CA ARG A 161 16.27 -1.02 1.25
C ARG A 161 14.89 -0.60 1.76
N THR A 162 13.91 -1.50 1.72
CA THR A 162 12.56 -1.26 2.23
C THR A 162 12.57 -0.88 3.71
N THR A 163 13.44 -1.53 4.51
CA THR A 163 13.61 -1.18 5.92
C THR A 163 14.11 0.26 6.11
N LYS A 164 15.13 0.68 5.35
CA LYS A 164 15.63 2.06 5.39
C LYS A 164 14.57 3.06 4.92
N TRP A 165 13.85 2.73 3.85
CA TRP A 165 12.79 3.57 3.30
C TRP A 165 11.57 3.69 4.21
N ALA A 166 11.18 2.63 4.91
CA ALA A 166 10.08 2.68 5.87
C ALA A 166 10.36 3.67 7.02
N ARG A 167 11.62 3.72 7.51
CA ARG A 167 12.04 4.73 8.50
C ARG A 167 11.91 6.15 7.96
N ARG A 168 12.40 6.38 6.74
CA ARG A 168 12.27 7.69 6.07
C ARG A 168 10.83 8.09 5.80
N CYS A 169 9.96 7.13 5.46
CA CYS A 169 8.52 7.37 5.32
C CYS A 169 7.90 7.81 6.66
N ARG A 170 8.23 7.11 7.75
CA ARG A 170 7.77 7.45 9.10
C ARG A 170 8.28 8.82 9.56
N GLU A 171 9.53 9.17 9.23
CA GLU A 171 10.08 10.50 9.51
C GLU A 171 9.36 11.61 8.72
N ALA A 172 9.04 11.36 7.45
CA ALA A 172 8.27 12.27 6.60
C ALA A 172 6.76 12.31 6.93
N HIS A 173 6.27 11.35 7.71
CA HIS A 173 4.90 11.25 8.18
C HIS A 173 4.84 10.84 9.67
N PRO A 174 5.17 11.79 10.57
CA PRO A 174 5.33 11.49 12.00
C PRO A 174 4.01 11.39 12.78
N ASP A 175 2.87 11.76 12.17
CA ASP A 175 1.56 11.79 12.82
C ASP A 175 0.48 11.13 11.96
N ASP A 176 -0.13 10.07 12.49
CA ASP A 176 -1.21 9.31 11.85
C ASP A 176 -2.61 9.89 12.13
N ASN A 177 -2.75 11.08 12.73
CA ASN A 177 -4.06 11.63 13.10
C ASN A 177 -4.99 11.92 11.92
N LYS A 178 -4.42 12.24 10.74
CA LYS A 178 -5.18 12.58 9.52
C LYS A 178 -5.22 11.45 8.51
N GLN A 179 -4.12 10.72 8.38
CA GLN A 179 -3.96 9.62 7.43
C GLN A 179 -3.18 8.52 8.15
N ALA A 180 -3.55 7.26 7.97
CA ALA A 180 -2.87 6.14 8.61
C ALA A 180 -1.74 5.62 7.71
N LEU A 181 -0.48 5.68 8.16
CA LEU A 181 0.63 5.06 7.44
C LEU A 181 0.71 3.56 7.69
N PHE A 182 0.62 2.75 6.65
CA PHE A 182 0.83 1.31 6.72
C PHE A 182 2.25 0.95 6.29
N GLY A 183 2.93 0.17 7.14
CA GLY A 183 4.23 -0.43 6.81
C GLY A 183 4.07 -1.63 5.87
N ILE A 184 5.06 -1.91 5.03
CA ILE A 184 5.01 -3.04 4.08
C ILE A 184 6.10 -4.04 4.43
N MET A 185 5.70 -5.22 4.91
CA MET A 185 6.61 -6.35 5.11
C MET A 185 6.98 -6.93 3.75
N GLN A 186 8.28 -6.96 3.46
CA GLN A 186 8.88 -7.65 2.32
C GLN A 186 9.59 -8.94 2.79
N GLY A 187 10.13 -9.73 1.87
CA GLY A 187 10.85 -10.97 2.22
C GLY A 187 10.63 -12.14 1.27
N GLY A 188 9.89 -11.94 0.17
CA GLY A 188 9.60 -13.01 -0.79
C GLY A 188 8.95 -14.21 -0.12
N ILE A 189 9.33 -15.42 -0.56
CA ILE A 189 8.88 -16.70 0.04
C ILE A 189 9.76 -17.18 1.20
N PHE A 190 10.65 -16.33 1.73
CA PHE A 190 11.67 -16.73 2.71
C PHE A 190 11.28 -16.30 4.13
N GLU A 191 11.10 -17.28 5.02
CA GLU A 191 10.68 -17.06 6.41
C GLU A 191 11.61 -16.15 7.20
N ASP A 192 12.91 -16.37 7.10
CA ASP A 192 13.91 -15.59 7.84
C ASP A 192 13.94 -14.12 7.40
N LEU A 193 13.75 -13.86 6.09
CA LEU A 193 13.71 -12.50 5.56
C LEU A 193 12.39 -11.79 5.91
N ARG A 194 11.27 -12.52 5.99
CA ARG A 194 10.00 -11.99 6.52
C ARG A 194 10.11 -11.63 7.99
N ALA A 195 10.75 -12.48 8.79
CA ALA A 195 11.01 -12.21 10.21
C ALA A 195 11.88 -10.97 10.40
N GLN A 196 12.98 -10.86 9.63
CA GLN A 196 13.85 -9.68 9.63
C GLN A 196 13.08 -8.41 9.25
N SER A 197 12.24 -8.46 8.20
CA SER A 197 11.42 -7.32 7.79
C SER A 197 10.41 -6.94 8.86
N ALA A 198 9.76 -7.90 9.52
CA ALA A 198 8.82 -7.63 10.59
C ALA A 198 9.53 -6.97 11.79
N GLU A 199 10.62 -7.56 12.28
CA GLU A 199 11.40 -7.03 13.41
C GLU A 199 11.83 -5.57 13.21
N ALA A 200 12.17 -5.20 11.97
CA ALA A 200 12.57 -3.84 11.65
C ALA A 200 11.39 -2.85 11.49
N LEU A 201 10.21 -3.33 11.12
CA LEU A 201 9.00 -2.51 10.89
C LEU A 201 8.19 -2.27 12.15
N LEU A 202 8.08 -3.26 13.04
CA LEU A 202 7.25 -3.16 14.25
C LEU A 202 7.61 -1.97 15.16
N PRO A 203 8.89 -1.60 15.36
CA PRO A 203 9.26 -0.43 16.15
C PRO A 203 8.76 0.91 15.59
N LEU A 204 8.31 0.95 14.33
CA LEU A 204 7.71 2.15 13.71
C LEU A 204 6.24 2.37 14.15
N ASP A 205 5.65 1.42 14.87
CA ASP A 205 4.29 1.40 15.41
C ASP A 205 3.23 1.94 14.43
N CYS A 206 3.27 1.42 13.21
CA CYS A 206 2.28 1.80 12.20
C CYS A 206 0.85 1.40 12.65
N PRO A 207 -0.18 2.19 12.30
CA PRO A 207 -1.58 1.84 12.51
C PRO A 207 -2.02 0.58 11.75
N GLY A 208 -1.28 0.15 10.73
CA GLY A 208 -1.50 -1.11 10.03
C GLY A 208 -0.26 -1.62 9.31
N TYR A 209 -0.33 -2.87 8.85
CA TYR A 209 0.79 -3.55 8.19
C TYR A 209 0.31 -4.34 6.98
N ALA A 210 1.05 -4.22 5.88
CA ALA A 210 0.80 -4.97 4.68
C ALA A 210 1.82 -6.10 4.49
N VAL A 211 1.38 -7.17 3.81
CA VAL A 211 2.24 -8.22 3.27
C VAL A 211 2.43 -7.92 1.79
N GLY A 212 3.60 -7.38 1.44
CA GLY A 212 3.98 -7.06 0.06
C GLY A 212 4.79 -8.18 -0.59
N GLY A 213 5.01 -8.05 -1.91
CA GLY A 213 5.89 -8.95 -2.67
C GLY A 213 5.37 -10.39 -2.76
N LEU A 214 4.05 -10.55 -2.84
CA LEU A 214 3.35 -11.80 -3.16
C LEU A 214 2.40 -11.54 -4.34
N ALA A 215 1.91 -12.61 -4.97
CA ALA A 215 1.21 -12.64 -6.26
C ALA A 215 2.01 -12.00 -7.41
N VAL A 216 3.33 -12.16 -7.39
CA VAL A 216 4.26 -11.52 -8.33
C VAL A 216 5.23 -12.49 -9.01
N GLY A 217 5.00 -13.80 -8.87
CA GLY A 217 5.71 -14.83 -9.64
C GLY A 217 5.76 -16.21 -8.98
N GLU A 218 5.40 -16.30 -7.70
CA GLU A 218 5.28 -17.55 -6.97
C GLU A 218 3.95 -18.28 -7.26
N THR A 219 3.88 -19.56 -6.89
CA THR A 219 2.66 -20.36 -6.96
C THR A 219 1.67 -20.02 -5.83
N LYS A 220 0.37 -20.28 -6.02
CA LYS A 220 -0.63 -20.11 -4.93
C LYS A 220 -0.27 -20.88 -3.66
N GLN A 221 0.32 -22.07 -3.80
CA GLN A 221 0.76 -22.89 -2.66
C GLN A 221 1.91 -22.23 -1.90
N GLU A 222 2.91 -21.68 -2.59
CA GLU A 222 4.00 -20.94 -1.97
C GLU A 222 3.51 -19.65 -1.29
N MET A 223 2.56 -18.95 -1.92
CA MET A 223 1.92 -17.77 -1.32
C MET A 223 1.23 -18.14 -0.01
N TYR A 224 0.41 -19.20 0.02
CA TYR A 224 -0.27 -19.64 1.24
C TYR A 224 0.71 -20.11 2.32
N ALA A 225 1.71 -20.91 1.96
CA ALA A 225 2.77 -21.31 2.90
C ALA A 225 3.51 -20.08 3.46
N THR A 226 3.74 -19.05 2.64
CA THR A 226 4.35 -17.80 3.08
C THR A 226 3.46 -17.02 4.05
N LEU A 227 2.15 -16.96 3.78
CA LEU A 227 1.19 -16.32 4.68
C LEU A 227 1.07 -17.06 6.02
N ASP A 228 1.24 -18.38 6.02
CA ASP A 228 1.17 -19.19 7.24
C ASP A 228 2.21 -18.74 8.27
N PHE A 229 3.47 -18.53 7.89
CA PHE A 229 4.51 -18.07 8.81
C PHE A 229 4.63 -16.54 8.92
N SER A 230 4.28 -15.77 7.89
CA SER A 230 4.54 -14.31 7.89
C SER A 230 3.46 -13.48 8.59
N VAL A 231 2.18 -13.84 8.44
CA VAL A 231 1.06 -13.11 9.06
C VAL A 231 1.11 -13.11 10.60
N PRO A 232 1.52 -14.20 11.31
CA PRO A 232 1.66 -14.21 12.76
C PRO A 232 2.79 -13.33 13.28
N MET A 233 3.75 -12.93 12.43
CA MET A 233 4.83 -12.02 12.81
C MET A 233 4.35 -10.56 12.94
N LEU A 234 3.16 -10.24 12.44
CA LEU A 234 2.54 -8.92 12.51
C LEU A 234 1.62 -8.81 13.73
N PRO A 235 1.35 -7.60 14.27
CA PRO A 235 0.51 -7.45 15.45
C PRO A 235 -0.93 -7.92 15.18
N GLU A 236 -1.54 -8.58 16.16
CA GLU A 236 -2.91 -9.09 16.04
C GLU A 236 -3.95 -7.98 16.10
N ASN A 237 -3.70 -6.96 16.90
CA ASN A 237 -4.55 -5.80 17.14
C ASN A 237 -4.43 -4.71 16.05
N LYS A 238 -3.80 -5.01 14.92
CA LYS A 238 -3.65 -4.10 13.78
C LYS A 238 -4.21 -4.77 12.52
N PRO A 239 -4.79 -3.99 11.58
CA PRO A 239 -5.22 -4.50 10.29
C PRO A 239 -4.03 -5.06 9.52
N ARG A 240 -4.28 -6.15 8.78
CA ARG A 240 -3.27 -6.83 7.96
C ARG A 240 -3.75 -6.85 6.52
N TYR A 241 -3.00 -6.21 5.62
CA TYR A 241 -3.37 -6.02 4.22
C TYR A 241 -2.51 -6.89 3.29
N LEU A 242 -3.12 -7.83 2.57
CA LEU A 242 -2.43 -8.59 1.52
C LEU A 242 -2.51 -7.83 0.20
N MET A 243 -1.36 -7.37 -0.31
CA MET A 243 -1.31 -6.52 -1.50
C MET A 243 -1.38 -7.36 -2.78
N GLY A 244 -2.18 -6.91 -3.76
CA GLY A 244 -2.19 -7.48 -5.11
C GLY A 244 -2.96 -8.79 -5.31
N VAL A 245 -3.67 -9.29 -4.29
CA VAL A 245 -4.47 -10.52 -4.37
C VAL A 245 -5.95 -10.18 -4.46
N GLY A 246 -6.70 -10.90 -5.30
CA GLY A 246 -8.14 -10.66 -5.49
C GLY A 246 -8.96 -11.79 -6.10
N ASP A 247 -8.34 -12.89 -6.53
CA ASP A 247 -9.09 -14.05 -7.04
C ASP A 247 -9.89 -14.71 -5.89
N PRO A 248 -11.15 -15.11 -6.09
CA PRO A 248 -12.01 -15.62 -5.00
C PRO A 248 -11.66 -16.96 -4.32
N ASP A 249 -10.70 -17.73 -4.84
CA ASP A 249 -10.47 -19.16 -4.48
C ASP A 249 -10.10 -19.44 -3.01
#